data_AF-A0A358D0I4-F1
#
_entry.id   AF-A0A358D0I4-F1
#
_cell.length_a   1.000
_cell.length_b   1.000
_cell.length_c   1.000
_cell.angle_alpha   90.00
_cell.angle_beta   90.00
_cell.angle_gamma   90.00
#
_symmetry.space_group_name_H-M   'P 1'
#
loop_
_entity.id
_entity.type
_entity.pdbx_description
1 polymer ?
#
loop_
_entity_poly.entity_id
_entity_poly.type
_entity_poly.pdbx_seq_one_letter_code
_entity_poly.pdbx_strand_id
1 'polypeptide(L)'
;GLSDYGRLAGRSLSQLLDDAGQRVDVDTDKRSPLDFALWKAAKPGEPSWQTPWGVGRPGWHTECVAMSLSALGPDFDIHGGGDDLCFPHHQNEWAQVTATGQPFARHWVHSAMVNVAGEKMSKSLGNFTNLAEAIDSSGPRALRLLALQTHYRRAMEMGRDALSAASTAVDRLDAFHRRMSASDVDLTSDETMPESIDSFTASMNDDFGTPAALDQAFSLVREANSDLDNGKTQMAGLRARTALTLLTALGIEIGAEESILGEGPDNEEIERLIEERQKARSDRNFDAADQIRDQLAASGIVVEDTADGVIWHRA
;
A
#
# COMPACT_ATOMS: atom_id res chain seq x y z
N GLY A 1 11.91 -26.95 21.95
CA GLY A 1 12.45 -27.51 20.69
C GLY A 1 11.29 -27.83 19.78
N LEU A 2 10.87 -29.10 19.68
CA LEU A 2 9.56 -29.46 19.11
C LEU A 2 8.44 -29.61 20.15
N SER A 3 8.80 -29.66 21.44
CA SER A 3 7.86 -29.62 22.58
C SER A 3 6.90 -28.42 22.54
N ASP A 4 7.33 -27.34 21.88
CA ASP A 4 6.62 -26.06 21.82
C ASP A 4 5.93 -25.89 20.45
N TYR A 5 5.69 -26.98 19.73
CA TYR A 5 4.98 -26.96 18.46
C TYR A 5 3.55 -26.43 18.66
N GLY A 6 3.23 -25.35 17.95
CA GLY A 6 2.03 -24.55 18.14
C GLY A 6 2.27 -23.18 18.78
N ARG A 7 3.49 -22.90 19.27
CA ARG A 7 3.83 -21.62 19.93
C ARG A 7 3.54 -20.38 19.10
N LEU A 8 3.77 -20.41 17.78
CA LEU A 8 3.55 -19.24 16.93
C LEU A 8 2.06 -18.94 16.80
N ALA A 9 1.24 -20.00 16.72
CA ALA A 9 -0.20 -19.91 16.69
C ALA A 9 -0.84 -19.61 18.06
N GLY A 10 -0.06 -19.58 19.15
CA GLY A 10 -0.58 -19.46 20.51
C GLY A 10 -1.41 -20.67 20.95
N ARG A 11 -1.13 -21.85 20.40
CA ARG A 11 -1.90 -23.09 20.63
C ARG A 11 -1.03 -24.18 21.25
N SER A 12 -1.63 -24.99 22.13
CA SER A 12 -0.97 -26.18 22.65
C SER A 12 -0.99 -27.33 21.62
N LEU A 13 -0.05 -28.25 21.75
CA LEU A 13 -0.02 -29.46 20.94
C LEU A 13 -1.32 -30.28 21.07
N SER A 14 -1.91 -30.36 22.26
CA SER A 14 -3.18 -31.07 22.48
C SER A 14 -4.32 -30.42 21.71
N GLN A 15 -4.44 -29.09 21.76
CA GLN A 15 -5.46 -28.36 20.99
C GLN A 15 -5.30 -28.59 19.48
N LEU A 16 -4.06 -28.66 18.99
CA LEU A 16 -3.79 -28.92 17.57
C LEU A 16 -4.17 -30.35 17.17
N LEU A 17 -3.90 -31.34 18.03
CA LEU A 17 -4.28 -32.73 17.81
C LEU A 17 -5.80 -32.91 17.84
N ASP A 18 -6.50 -32.25 18.76
CA ASP A 18 -7.96 -32.30 18.86
C ASP A 18 -8.63 -31.75 17.59
N ASP A 19 -8.20 -30.57 17.11
CA ASP A 19 -8.71 -29.98 15.87
C ASP A 19 -8.42 -30.86 14.64
N ALA A 20 -7.23 -31.47 14.59
CA ALA A 20 -6.85 -32.34 13.50
C ALA A 20 -7.65 -33.66 13.50
N GLY A 21 -7.95 -34.19 14.69
CA GLY A 21 -8.76 -35.40 14.88
C GLY A 21 -10.25 -35.21 14.56
N GLN A 22 -10.75 -33.97 14.56
CA GLN A 22 -12.11 -33.64 14.13
C GLN A 22 -12.29 -33.55 12.61
N ARG A 23 -11.19 -33.58 11.83
CA ARG A 23 -11.25 -33.55 10.36
C ARG A 23 -11.60 -34.93 9.79
N VAL A 24 -12.41 -34.92 8.73
CA VAL A 24 -13.01 -36.13 8.13
C VAL A 24 -11.99 -37.03 7.40
N ASP A 25 -10.85 -36.48 6.97
CA ASP A 25 -9.81 -37.20 6.21
C ASP A 25 -8.50 -37.33 7.00
N VAL A 26 -8.41 -38.36 7.85
CA VAL A 26 -7.14 -38.72 8.51
C VAL A 26 -6.31 -39.55 7.55
N ASP A 27 -5.17 -39.01 7.13
CA ASP A 27 -4.19 -39.70 6.28
C ASP A 27 -3.50 -40.81 7.09
N THR A 28 -3.79 -42.07 6.74
CA THR A 28 -3.28 -43.26 7.44
C THR A 28 -1.79 -43.51 7.22
N ASP A 29 -1.18 -42.87 6.22
CA ASP A 29 0.25 -43.01 5.94
C ASP A 29 1.12 -42.15 6.88
N LYS A 30 0.49 -41.33 7.73
CA LYS A 30 1.15 -40.49 8.73
C LYS A 30 1.10 -41.12 10.11
N ARG A 31 2.15 -40.89 10.92
CA ARG A 31 2.18 -41.35 12.32
C ARG A 31 1.38 -40.42 13.22
N SER A 32 1.32 -39.15 12.86
CA SER A 32 0.53 -38.11 13.52
C SER A 32 -0.29 -37.33 12.48
N PRO A 33 -1.52 -36.90 12.80
CA PRO A 33 -2.29 -36.04 11.90
C PRO A 33 -1.65 -34.66 11.69
N LEU A 34 -0.68 -34.28 12.53
CA LEU A 34 0.12 -33.05 12.40
C LEU A 34 1.37 -33.24 11.52
N ASP A 35 1.69 -34.46 11.07
CA ASP A 35 2.83 -34.68 10.19
C ASP A 35 2.61 -33.97 8.85
N PHE A 36 3.66 -33.29 8.38
CA PHE A 36 3.68 -32.59 7.10
C PHE A 36 4.85 -33.10 6.24
N ALA A 37 4.65 -33.06 4.92
CA ALA A 37 5.65 -33.57 3.98
C ALA A 37 6.78 -32.56 3.79
N LEU A 38 8.02 -33.02 3.93
CA LEU A 38 9.23 -32.28 3.55
C LEU A 38 9.56 -32.44 2.05
N TRP A 39 9.29 -33.65 1.54
CA TRP A 39 9.44 -34.02 0.15
C TRP A 39 8.21 -34.81 -0.28
N LYS A 40 7.62 -34.47 -1.43
CA LYS A 40 6.44 -35.15 -1.98
C LYS A 40 6.83 -35.88 -3.26
N ALA A 41 6.41 -37.12 -3.39
CA ALA A 41 6.51 -37.83 -4.67
C ALA A 41 5.76 -37.03 -5.75
N ALA A 42 6.37 -36.90 -6.93
CA ALA A 42 5.79 -36.13 -8.02
C ALA A 42 4.68 -36.96 -8.71
N LYS A 43 3.56 -36.31 -9.02
CA LYS A 43 2.54 -36.92 -9.87
C LYS A 43 2.99 -36.89 -11.34
N PRO A 44 2.47 -37.78 -12.20
CA PRO A 44 2.78 -37.74 -13.63
C PRO A 44 2.56 -36.35 -14.24
N GLY A 45 3.57 -35.81 -14.89
CA GLY A 45 3.53 -34.48 -15.54
C GLY A 45 3.87 -33.30 -14.63
N GLU A 46 4.07 -33.49 -13.32
CA GLU A 46 4.55 -32.42 -12.44
C GLU A 46 6.08 -32.23 -12.58
N PRO A 47 6.59 -30.99 -12.41
CA PRO A 47 8.02 -30.75 -12.24
C PRO A 47 8.60 -31.60 -11.11
N SER A 48 9.75 -32.23 -11.33
CA SER A 48 10.36 -33.12 -10.37
C SER A 48 11.89 -33.17 -10.45
N TRP A 49 12.50 -33.56 -9.34
CA TRP A 49 13.95 -33.69 -9.19
C TRP A 49 14.29 -35.03 -8.54
N GLN A 50 15.45 -35.57 -8.90
CA GLN A 50 15.97 -36.80 -8.32
C GLN A 50 16.66 -36.52 -6.98
N THR A 51 16.28 -37.25 -5.94
CA THR A 51 16.88 -37.17 -4.60
C THR A 51 17.18 -38.57 -4.05
N PRO A 52 17.95 -38.71 -2.95
CA PRO A 52 18.20 -40.01 -2.31
C PRO A 52 16.94 -40.75 -1.85
N TRP A 53 15.81 -40.05 -1.70
CA TRP A 53 14.53 -40.61 -1.26
C TRP A 53 13.50 -40.75 -2.38
N GLY A 54 13.94 -40.60 -3.63
CA GLY A 54 13.12 -40.76 -4.82
C GLY A 54 12.89 -39.47 -5.61
N VAL A 55 12.23 -39.64 -6.76
CA VAL A 55 11.85 -38.53 -7.64
C VAL A 55 10.64 -37.81 -7.06
N GLY A 56 10.74 -36.50 -6.92
CA GLY A 56 9.65 -35.72 -6.32
C GLY A 56 9.87 -34.22 -6.38
N ARG A 57 9.23 -33.51 -5.48
CA ARG A 57 9.29 -32.05 -5.34
C ARG A 57 9.23 -31.65 -3.86
N PRO A 58 9.72 -30.46 -3.50
CA PRO A 58 9.68 -30.01 -2.12
C PRO A 58 8.25 -29.89 -1.58
N GLY A 59 8.14 -30.03 -0.26
CA GLY A 59 6.94 -29.68 0.49
C GLY A 59 6.80 -28.16 0.60
N TRP A 60 5.55 -27.69 0.69
CA TRP A 60 5.19 -26.27 0.73
C TRP A 60 6.02 -25.46 1.75
N HIS A 61 6.25 -26.02 2.94
CA HIS A 61 6.99 -25.34 4.02
C HIS A 61 8.52 -25.43 3.86
N THR A 62 9.01 -26.39 3.09
CA THR A 62 10.46 -26.68 3.00
C THR A 62 11.16 -25.71 2.06
N GLU A 63 10.44 -25.20 1.06
CA GLU A 63 10.95 -24.20 0.12
C GLU A 63 11.40 -22.92 0.85
N CYS A 64 10.52 -22.34 1.67
CA CYS A 64 10.81 -21.14 2.46
C CYS A 64 11.97 -21.34 3.42
N VAL A 65 12.05 -22.49 4.11
CA VAL A 65 13.17 -22.83 4.99
C VAL A 65 14.50 -22.88 4.23
N ALA A 66 14.56 -23.62 3.13
CA ALA A 66 15.80 -23.79 2.38
C ALA A 66 16.30 -22.45 1.80
N MET A 67 15.38 -21.66 1.21
CA MET A 67 15.74 -20.38 0.59
C MET A 67 16.12 -19.32 1.63
N SER A 68 15.34 -19.18 2.72
CA SER A 68 15.63 -18.18 3.76
C SER A 68 16.96 -18.48 4.46
N LEU A 69 17.22 -19.72 4.86
CA LEU A 69 18.50 -20.09 5.48
C LEU A 69 19.68 -19.92 4.53
N SER A 70 19.50 -20.20 3.23
CA SER A 70 20.55 -20.00 2.24
C SER A 70 20.87 -18.51 2.03
N ALA A 71 19.87 -17.63 2.10
CA ALA A 71 20.04 -16.20 1.83
C ALA A 71 20.46 -15.40 3.08
N LEU A 72 19.89 -15.73 4.24
CA LEU A 72 19.98 -14.95 5.47
C LEU A 72 20.79 -15.65 6.57
N GLY A 73 21.01 -16.96 6.45
CA GLY A 73 21.54 -17.78 7.53
C GLY A 73 20.50 -18.08 8.63
N PRO A 74 20.86 -18.89 9.64
CA PRO A 74 20.03 -19.09 10.82
C PRO A 74 20.05 -17.84 11.72
N ASP A 75 19.04 -17.72 12.59
CA ASP A 75 18.87 -16.61 13.55
C ASP A 75 18.73 -15.22 12.92
N PHE A 76 18.12 -15.12 11.73
CA PHE A 76 17.85 -13.82 11.11
C PHE A 76 16.77 -13.03 11.85
N ASP A 77 16.72 -11.72 11.63
CA ASP A 77 16.00 -10.82 12.53
C ASP A 77 14.47 -10.92 12.43
N ILE A 78 13.89 -10.80 11.24
CA ILE A 78 12.44 -10.71 11.05
C ILE A 78 11.97 -11.69 9.98
N HIS A 79 10.93 -12.47 10.30
CA HIS A 79 10.18 -13.28 9.34
C HIS A 79 8.72 -12.82 9.31
N GLY A 80 8.22 -12.49 8.12
CA GLY A 80 6.88 -11.90 7.94
C GLY A 80 5.95 -12.74 7.07
N GLY A 81 4.65 -12.52 7.19
CA GLY A 81 3.62 -13.11 6.32
C GLY A 81 2.20 -12.69 6.70
N GLY A 82 1.19 -13.22 6.00
CA GLY A 82 -0.21 -13.07 6.42
C GLY A 82 -0.52 -13.89 7.68
N ASP A 83 -1.52 -13.47 8.46
CA ASP A 83 -1.98 -14.18 9.68
C ASP A 83 -2.35 -15.65 9.40
N ASP A 84 -2.85 -15.95 8.20
CA ASP A 84 -3.13 -17.30 7.71
C ASP A 84 -1.88 -18.18 7.59
N LEU A 85 -0.70 -17.58 7.38
CA LEU A 85 0.57 -18.30 7.32
C LEU A 85 1.11 -18.65 8.72
N CYS A 86 0.61 -18.02 9.79
CA CYS A 86 1.04 -18.33 11.14
C CYS A 86 0.89 -19.83 11.45
N PHE A 87 -0.22 -20.44 11.03
CA PHE A 87 -0.43 -21.88 11.10
C PHE A 87 -1.14 -22.45 9.86
N PRO A 88 -0.64 -23.55 9.26
CA PRO A 88 0.50 -24.34 9.72
C PRO A 88 1.84 -23.86 9.16
N HIS A 89 1.87 -22.88 8.25
CA HIS A 89 3.04 -22.63 7.41
C HIS A 89 4.30 -22.23 8.20
N HIS A 90 4.31 -21.08 8.85
CA HIS A 90 5.42 -20.58 9.65
C HIS A 90 5.74 -21.50 10.84
N GLN A 91 4.72 -22.10 11.44
CA GLN A 91 4.91 -23.10 12.51
C GLN A 91 5.70 -24.32 12.02
N ASN A 92 5.49 -24.75 10.77
CA ASN A 92 6.22 -25.86 10.15
C ASN A 92 7.62 -25.48 9.70
N GLU A 93 7.82 -24.24 9.26
CA GLU A 93 9.17 -23.71 8.97
C GLU A 93 10.03 -23.69 10.23
N TRP A 94 9.51 -23.08 11.30
CA TRP A 94 10.16 -23.05 12.59
C TRP A 94 10.47 -24.46 13.12
N ALA A 95 9.53 -25.40 12.97
CA ALA A 95 9.70 -26.78 13.40
C ALA A 95 10.83 -27.48 12.65
N GLN A 96 10.92 -27.32 11.32
CA GLN A 96 11.98 -27.90 10.50
C GLN A 96 13.37 -27.44 10.97
N VAL A 97 13.56 -26.14 11.16
CA VAL A 97 14.87 -25.58 11.53
C VAL A 97 15.23 -25.92 12.97
N THR A 98 14.29 -25.76 13.90
CA THR A 98 14.53 -26.06 15.32
C THR A 98 14.79 -27.55 15.55
N ALA A 99 14.21 -28.45 14.75
CA ALA A 99 14.50 -29.88 14.80
C ALA A 99 15.96 -30.21 14.42
N THR A 100 16.65 -29.34 13.67
CA THR A 100 18.09 -29.46 13.39
C THR A 100 18.98 -28.91 14.51
N GLY A 101 18.40 -28.34 15.56
CA GLY A 101 19.11 -27.70 16.66
C GLY A 101 19.55 -26.25 16.38
N GLN A 102 19.07 -25.64 15.29
CA GLN A 102 19.38 -24.25 14.94
C GLN A 102 18.21 -23.31 15.27
N PRO A 103 18.48 -22.05 15.64
CA PRO A 103 17.47 -20.98 15.65
C PRO A 103 17.03 -20.63 14.22
N PHE A 104 15.82 -20.09 14.07
CA PHE A 104 15.29 -19.68 12.76
C PHE A 104 15.19 -18.16 12.61
N ALA A 105 14.10 -17.54 13.10
CA ALA A 105 13.89 -16.10 13.09
C ALA A 105 13.64 -15.57 14.51
N ARG A 106 14.15 -14.38 14.82
CA ARG A 106 14.01 -13.73 16.14
C ARG A 106 12.64 -13.12 16.35
N HIS A 107 12.10 -12.45 15.34
CA HIS A 107 10.81 -11.77 15.36
C HIS A 107 9.90 -12.28 14.24
N TRP A 108 8.62 -12.47 14.58
CA TRP A 108 7.58 -12.92 13.66
C TRP A 108 6.53 -11.82 13.52
N VAL A 109 6.28 -11.38 12.29
CA VAL A 109 5.42 -10.23 12.00
C VAL A 109 4.31 -10.66 11.04
N HIS A 110 3.06 -10.62 11.50
CA HIS A 110 1.92 -11.10 10.72
C HIS A 110 0.93 -9.99 10.40
N SER A 111 0.65 -9.78 9.11
CA SER A 111 -0.39 -8.85 8.68
C SER A 111 -1.76 -9.52 8.72
N ALA A 112 -2.76 -8.79 9.21
CA ALA A 112 -4.12 -9.26 9.25
C ALA A 112 -4.75 -9.36 7.85
N MET A 113 -5.87 -10.06 7.79
CA MET A 113 -6.61 -10.28 6.54
C MET A 113 -7.23 -9.00 5.99
N VAL A 114 -7.38 -8.96 4.67
CA VAL A 114 -8.20 -7.97 3.97
C VAL A 114 -9.57 -8.57 3.70
N ASN A 115 -10.61 -7.92 4.21
CA ASN A 115 -11.99 -8.24 3.91
C ASN A 115 -12.45 -7.36 2.75
N VAL A 116 -13.01 -7.97 1.71
CA VAL A 116 -13.70 -7.22 0.66
C VAL A 116 -15.17 -7.17 1.04
N ALA A 117 -15.71 -5.97 1.23
CA ALA A 117 -17.09 -5.77 1.67
C ALA A 117 -18.05 -6.58 0.79
N GLY A 118 -18.78 -7.49 1.43
CA GLY A 118 -19.60 -8.49 0.77
C GLY A 118 -20.84 -7.90 0.12
N GLU A 119 -20.92 -8.04 -1.19
CA GLU A 119 -22.13 -8.59 -1.77
C GLU A 119 -21.78 -9.79 -2.65
N LYS A 120 -22.67 -10.79 -2.59
CA LYS A 120 -22.73 -11.95 -3.48
C LYS A 120 -22.27 -11.52 -4.87
N MET A 121 -21.24 -12.16 -5.43
CA MET A 121 -20.73 -11.87 -6.78
C MET A 121 -21.88 -11.87 -7.80
N SER A 122 -22.47 -10.70 -8.02
CA SER A 122 -23.47 -10.44 -9.03
C SER A 122 -22.90 -9.29 -9.85
N LYS A 123 -22.80 -9.51 -11.15
CA LYS A 123 -22.18 -8.61 -12.13
C LYS A 123 -22.79 -7.20 -12.16
N SER A 124 -23.85 -6.94 -11.40
CA SER A 124 -24.59 -5.67 -11.38
C SER A 124 -24.14 -4.66 -10.32
N LEU A 125 -23.29 -5.01 -9.34
CA LEU A 125 -22.85 -4.05 -8.29
C LEU A 125 -21.43 -3.48 -8.48
N GLY A 126 -20.68 -3.95 -9.47
CA GLY A 126 -19.37 -3.39 -9.84
C GLY A 126 -18.32 -3.38 -8.73
N ASN A 127 -18.39 -4.30 -7.76
CA ASN A 127 -17.28 -4.57 -6.85
C ASN A 127 -16.05 -5.00 -7.67
N PHE A 128 -14.87 -4.52 -7.29
CA PHE A 128 -13.62 -5.05 -7.84
C PHE A 128 -13.45 -6.51 -7.39
N THR A 129 -13.07 -7.38 -8.32
CA THR A 129 -12.86 -8.81 -8.09
C THR A 129 -11.40 -9.15 -7.82
N ASN A 130 -10.49 -8.24 -8.19
CA ASN A 130 -9.05 -8.43 -8.06
C ASN A 130 -8.31 -7.09 -7.92
N LEU A 131 -7.02 -7.19 -7.59
CA LEU A 131 -6.12 -6.05 -7.36
C LEU A 131 -5.98 -5.13 -8.59
N ALA A 132 -5.96 -5.70 -9.80
CA ALA A 132 -5.79 -4.91 -11.02
C ALA A 132 -7.00 -3.99 -11.24
N GLU A 133 -8.21 -4.50 -11.07
CA GLU A 133 -9.44 -3.70 -11.16
C GLU A 133 -9.51 -2.58 -10.10
N ALA A 134 -9.01 -2.84 -8.89
CA ALA A 134 -8.94 -1.82 -7.84
C ALA A 134 -7.93 -0.71 -8.21
N ILE A 135 -6.78 -1.07 -8.77
CA ILE A 135 -5.77 -0.11 -9.24
C ILE A 135 -6.29 0.69 -10.44
N ASP A 136 -6.93 0.03 -11.42
CA ASP A 136 -7.48 0.69 -12.61
C ASP A 136 -8.59 1.70 -12.26
N SER A 137 -9.35 1.44 -11.19
CA SER A 137 -10.49 2.28 -10.81
C SER A 137 -10.17 3.43 -9.87
N SER A 138 -9.08 3.38 -9.10
CA SER A 138 -8.77 4.42 -8.10
C SER A 138 -7.28 4.78 -8.01
N GLY A 139 -6.44 4.13 -8.81
CA GLY A 139 -5.00 4.35 -8.82
C GLY A 139 -4.26 3.61 -7.70
N PRO A 140 -2.97 3.35 -7.90
CA PRO A 140 -2.15 2.63 -6.92
C PRO A 140 -1.93 3.42 -5.63
N ARG A 141 -1.91 4.77 -5.71
CA ARG A 141 -1.73 5.66 -4.55
C ARG A 141 -2.92 5.59 -3.59
N ALA A 142 -4.15 5.53 -4.11
CA ALA A 142 -5.35 5.39 -3.29
C ALA A 142 -5.37 4.06 -2.54
N LEU A 143 -5.01 2.96 -3.22
CA LEU A 143 -4.92 1.65 -2.58
C LEU A 143 -3.86 1.64 -1.47
N ARG A 144 -2.70 2.24 -1.72
CA ARG A 144 -1.64 2.37 -0.72
C ARG A 144 -2.09 3.19 0.48
N LEU A 145 -2.71 4.34 0.24
CA LEU A 145 -3.24 5.19 1.31
C LEU A 145 -4.28 4.43 2.15
N LEU A 146 -5.21 3.71 1.50
CA LEU A 146 -6.20 2.89 2.18
C LEU A 146 -5.54 1.83 3.09
N ALA A 147 -4.52 1.14 2.58
CA ALA A 147 -3.76 0.14 3.36
C ALA A 147 -3.10 0.74 4.61
N LEU A 148 -2.60 1.97 4.51
CA LEU A 148 -1.90 2.64 5.61
C LEU A 148 -2.84 3.25 6.67
N GLN A 149 -4.12 3.46 6.33
CA GLN A 149 -5.14 3.96 7.26
C GLN A 149 -5.51 2.94 8.35
N THR A 150 -5.21 1.67 8.14
CA THR A 150 -5.45 0.59 9.11
C THR A 150 -4.11 0.00 9.55
N HIS A 151 -3.91 -0.17 10.86
CA HIS A 151 -2.69 -0.79 11.38
C HIS A 151 -2.53 -2.21 10.81
N TYR A 152 -1.33 -2.62 10.39
CA TYR A 152 -1.11 -3.88 9.64
C TYR A 152 -1.65 -5.15 10.35
N ARG A 153 -1.73 -5.13 11.69
CA ARG A 153 -2.29 -6.20 12.54
C ARG A 153 -3.81 -6.16 12.72
N ARG A 154 -4.52 -5.28 12.02
CA ARG A 154 -5.98 -5.14 12.09
C ARG A 154 -6.58 -5.48 10.73
N ALA A 155 -7.69 -6.21 10.76
CA ALA A 155 -8.40 -6.54 9.54
C ALA A 155 -8.83 -5.26 8.83
N MET A 156 -8.48 -5.15 7.56
CA MET A 156 -8.81 -4.00 6.73
C MET A 156 -10.07 -4.30 5.93
N GLU A 157 -11.01 -3.37 5.92
CA GLU A 157 -12.18 -3.43 5.03
C GLU A 157 -11.86 -2.68 3.73
N MET A 158 -11.85 -3.40 2.63
CA MET A 158 -11.62 -2.87 1.30
C MET A 158 -12.94 -2.90 0.53
N GLY A 159 -13.69 -1.80 0.60
CA GLY A 159 -14.92 -1.57 -0.15
C GLY A 159 -14.77 -0.42 -1.15
N ARG A 160 -15.71 -0.32 -2.10
CA ARG A 160 -15.74 0.77 -3.09
C ARG A 160 -15.70 2.15 -2.44
N ASP A 161 -16.52 2.37 -1.41
CA ASP A 161 -16.63 3.67 -0.75
C ASP A 161 -15.32 4.06 -0.05
N ALA A 162 -14.66 3.08 0.60
CA ALA A 162 -13.36 3.30 1.25
C ALA A 162 -12.27 3.64 0.23
N LEU A 163 -12.26 2.92 -0.91
CA LEU A 163 -11.31 3.18 -1.98
C LEU A 163 -11.57 4.52 -2.67
N SER A 164 -12.83 4.89 -2.90
CA SER A 164 -13.22 6.19 -3.46
C SER A 164 -12.85 7.35 -2.52
N ALA A 165 -13.04 7.17 -1.21
CA ALA A 165 -12.61 8.14 -0.21
C ALA A 165 -11.07 8.30 -0.20
N ALA A 166 -10.33 7.20 -0.34
CA ALA A 166 -8.88 7.25 -0.45
C ALA A 166 -8.43 7.96 -1.74
N SER A 167 -9.09 7.71 -2.88
CA SER A 167 -8.83 8.43 -4.14
C SER A 167 -9.04 9.93 -3.97
N THR A 168 -10.18 10.34 -3.41
CA THR A 168 -10.47 11.77 -3.14
C THR A 168 -9.42 12.39 -2.20
N ALA A 169 -8.89 11.62 -1.24
CA ALA A 169 -7.85 12.10 -0.36
C ALA A 169 -6.52 12.29 -1.08
N VAL A 170 -6.16 11.43 -2.04
CA VAL A 170 -5.00 11.61 -2.92
C VAL A 170 -5.18 12.85 -3.79
N ASP A 171 -6.34 13.04 -4.42
CA ASP A 171 -6.62 14.22 -5.25
C ASP A 171 -6.43 15.53 -4.47
N ARG A 172 -6.84 15.53 -3.18
CA ARG A 172 -6.64 16.67 -2.28
C ARG A 172 -5.17 16.93 -1.95
N LEU A 173 -4.36 15.88 -1.85
CA LEU A 173 -2.92 16.00 -1.64
C LEU A 173 -2.24 16.61 -2.86
N ASP A 174 -2.62 16.19 -4.07
CA ASP A 174 -2.09 16.77 -5.31
C ASP A 174 -2.58 18.21 -5.50
N ALA A 175 -3.85 18.50 -5.19
CA ALA A 175 -4.37 19.88 -5.20
C ALA A 175 -3.64 20.77 -4.18
N PHE A 176 -3.30 20.24 -3.01
CA PHE A 176 -2.47 20.93 -2.02
C PHE A 176 -1.09 21.27 -2.59
N HIS A 177 -0.41 20.31 -3.21
CA HIS A 177 0.90 20.55 -3.84
C HIS A 177 0.80 21.65 -4.91
N ARG A 178 -0.17 21.55 -5.82
CA ARG A 178 -0.42 22.57 -6.85
C ARG A 178 -0.65 23.95 -6.26
N ARG A 179 -1.47 24.05 -5.19
CA ARG A 179 -1.76 25.31 -4.51
C ARG A 179 -0.50 25.94 -3.91
N MET A 180 0.35 25.14 -3.27
CA MET A 180 1.61 25.62 -2.69
C MET A 180 2.55 26.12 -3.79
N SER A 181 2.75 25.34 -4.86
CA SER A 181 3.58 25.73 -6.00
C SER A 181 3.08 27.00 -6.69
N ALA A 182 1.77 27.13 -6.94
CA ALA A 182 1.18 28.31 -7.57
C ALA A 182 1.24 29.58 -6.70
N SER A 183 1.54 29.46 -5.42
CA SER A 183 1.65 30.58 -4.47
C SER A 183 3.10 30.91 -4.13
N ASP A 184 4.06 30.48 -4.95
CA ASP A 184 5.51 30.65 -4.75
C ASP A 184 6.01 30.16 -3.38
N VAL A 185 5.36 29.13 -2.81
CA VAL A 185 5.81 28.49 -1.58
C VAL A 185 6.99 27.57 -1.93
N ASP A 186 8.13 27.76 -1.27
CA ASP A 186 9.29 26.88 -1.46
C ASP A 186 9.02 25.48 -0.89
N LEU A 187 8.93 24.50 -1.80
CA LEU A 187 8.80 23.08 -1.49
C LEU A 187 10.11 22.28 -1.67
N THR A 188 11.19 22.94 -2.10
CA THR A 188 12.43 22.29 -2.57
C THR A 188 13.53 22.20 -1.52
N SER A 189 13.45 23.01 -0.47
CA SER A 189 14.39 22.97 0.67
C SER A 189 14.29 21.66 1.47
N ASP A 190 15.40 21.20 2.04
CA ASP A 190 15.41 20.04 2.96
C ASP A 190 14.98 20.41 4.39
N GLU A 191 14.69 21.69 4.64
CA GLU A 191 14.29 22.16 5.97
C GLU A 191 12.88 21.67 6.34
N THR A 192 12.80 20.92 7.45
CA THR A 192 11.59 20.33 8.03
C THR A 192 11.45 20.70 9.51
N MET A 193 10.29 20.41 10.12
CA MET A 193 10.05 20.61 11.54
C MET A 193 10.55 19.39 12.36
N PRO A 194 11.63 19.50 13.16
CA PRO A 194 12.19 18.35 13.86
C PRO A 194 11.19 17.68 14.82
N GLU A 195 10.38 18.46 15.53
CA GLU A 195 9.37 17.94 16.45
C GLU A 195 8.32 17.06 15.74
N SER A 196 7.96 17.41 14.50
CA SER A 196 7.04 16.61 13.69
C SER A 196 7.70 15.33 13.19
N ILE A 197 8.98 15.37 12.82
CA ILE A 197 9.76 14.18 12.46
C ILE A 197 9.89 13.23 13.65
N ASP A 198 10.16 13.75 14.84
CA ASP A 198 10.25 12.97 16.08
C ASP A 198 8.91 12.31 16.44
N SER A 199 7.81 13.06 16.31
CA SER A 199 6.45 12.54 16.56
C SER A 199 6.04 11.45 15.56
N PHE A 200 6.38 11.63 14.29
CA PHE A 200 6.19 10.62 13.25
C PHE A 200 7.02 9.38 13.54
N THR A 201 8.30 9.56 13.87
CA THR A 201 9.23 8.48 14.20
C THR A 201 8.76 7.70 15.42
N ALA A 202 8.25 8.37 16.45
CA ALA A 202 7.66 7.71 17.62
C ALA A 202 6.44 6.84 17.24
N SER A 203 5.60 7.33 16.32
CA SER A 203 4.43 6.58 15.84
C SER A 203 4.84 5.36 15.01
N MET A 204 5.86 5.49 14.16
CA MET A 204 6.40 4.37 13.38
C MET A 204 7.16 3.36 14.26
N ASN A 205 7.82 3.80 15.32
CA ASN A 205 8.49 2.93 16.29
C ASN A 205 7.51 2.17 17.20
N ASP A 206 6.27 2.65 17.33
CA ASP A 206 5.17 1.91 17.96
C ASP A 206 4.55 0.92 16.97
N ASP A 207 5.28 -0.17 16.70
CA ASP A 207 4.87 -1.30 15.84
C ASP A 207 4.35 -0.87 14.46
N PHE A 208 5.05 0.05 13.78
CA PHE A 208 4.65 0.58 12.47
C PHE A 208 3.25 1.22 12.50
N GLY A 209 3.00 2.13 13.45
CA GLY A 209 1.75 2.85 13.66
C GLY A 209 1.35 3.82 12.53
N THR A 210 1.14 3.31 11.32
CA THR A 210 0.83 4.10 10.13
C THR A 210 -0.43 4.96 10.23
N PRO A 211 -1.52 4.58 10.95
CA PRO A 211 -2.69 5.45 11.04
C PRO A 211 -2.39 6.77 11.77
N ALA A 212 -1.62 6.71 12.87
CA ALA A 212 -1.22 7.90 13.62
C ALA A 212 -0.23 8.75 12.82
N ALA A 213 0.72 8.11 12.14
CA ALA A 213 1.67 8.76 11.25
C ALA A 213 0.98 9.51 10.09
N LEU A 214 -0.05 8.90 9.48
CA LEU A 214 -0.86 9.55 8.45
C LEU A 214 -1.62 10.77 8.99
N ASP A 215 -2.26 10.66 10.16
CA ASP A 215 -3.02 11.78 10.73
C ASP A 215 -2.13 13.01 10.99
N GLN A 216 -0.88 12.79 11.42
CA GLN A 216 0.11 13.86 11.56
C GLN A 216 0.43 14.52 10.22
N ALA A 217 0.67 13.74 9.17
CA ALA A 217 0.93 14.26 7.83
C ALA A 217 -0.26 15.08 7.29
N PHE A 218 -1.49 14.55 7.40
CA PHE A 218 -2.70 15.29 6.99
C PHE A 218 -2.95 16.53 7.85
N SER A 219 -2.56 16.54 9.13
CA SER A 219 -2.62 17.73 9.98
C SER A 219 -1.68 18.82 9.50
N LEU A 220 -0.44 18.47 9.15
CA LEU A 220 0.51 19.42 8.55
C LEU A 220 0.01 20.00 7.23
N VAL A 221 -0.63 19.19 6.38
CA VAL A 221 -1.28 19.68 5.13
C VAL A 221 -2.37 20.71 5.44
N ARG A 222 -3.24 20.43 6.42
CA ARG A 222 -4.30 21.37 6.83
C ARG A 222 -3.72 22.68 7.38
N GLU A 223 -2.69 22.57 8.23
CA GLU A 223 -2.05 23.74 8.84
C GLU A 223 -1.28 24.58 7.81
N ALA A 224 -0.61 23.95 6.84
CA ALA A 224 0.08 24.65 5.76
C ALA A 224 -0.90 25.47 4.89
N ASN A 225 -2.05 24.91 4.55
CA ASN A 225 -3.12 25.65 3.85
C ASN A 225 -3.58 26.87 4.67
N SER A 226 -3.82 26.67 5.98
CA SER A 226 -4.24 27.75 6.87
C SER A 226 -3.18 28.85 6.98
N ASP A 227 -1.90 28.52 7.06
CA ASP A 227 -0.83 29.51 7.06
C ASP A 227 -0.76 30.30 5.77
N LEU A 228 -0.93 29.64 4.62
CA LEU A 228 -0.96 30.29 3.32
C LEU A 228 -2.12 31.29 3.24
N ASP A 229 -3.32 30.89 3.67
CA ASP A 229 -4.52 31.76 3.73
C ASP A 229 -4.30 32.99 4.63
N ASN A 230 -3.45 32.85 5.65
CA ASN A 230 -3.08 33.93 6.57
C ASN A 230 -1.84 34.72 6.11
N GLY A 231 -1.33 34.50 4.89
CA GLY A 231 -0.16 35.19 4.33
C GLY A 231 1.17 34.80 4.98
N LYS A 232 1.25 33.67 5.69
CA LYS A 232 2.45 33.16 6.37
C LYS A 232 3.21 32.16 5.48
N THR A 233 3.58 32.59 4.28
CA THR A 233 4.18 31.74 3.23
C THR A 233 5.38 30.91 3.71
N GLN A 234 6.26 31.47 4.53
CA GLN A 234 7.42 30.75 5.06
C GLN A 234 7.02 29.57 5.96
N MET A 235 6.04 29.77 6.85
CA MET A 235 5.54 28.71 7.73
C MET A 235 4.72 27.67 6.94
N ALA A 236 3.94 28.13 5.96
CA ALA A 236 3.25 27.23 5.03
C ALA A 236 4.24 26.30 4.31
N GLY A 237 5.37 26.84 3.82
CA GLY A 237 6.44 26.06 3.19
C GLY A 237 7.07 25.05 4.14
N LEU A 238 7.43 25.47 5.36
CA LEU A 238 8.03 24.57 6.35
C LEU A 238 7.12 23.38 6.69
N ARG A 239 5.82 23.64 6.88
CA ARG A 239 4.82 22.59 7.13
C ARG A 239 4.57 21.72 5.91
N ALA A 240 4.48 22.32 4.72
CA ALA A 240 4.28 21.59 3.48
C ALA A 240 5.42 20.61 3.20
N ARG A 241 6.67 21.06 3.31
CA ARG A 241 7.84 20.19 3.13
C ARG A 241 7.88 19.08 4.16
N THR A 242 7.61 19.39 5.42
CA THR A 242 7.50 18.37 6.48
C THR A 242 6.42 17.33 6.13
N ALA A 243 5.23 17.76 5.70
CA ALA A 243 4.16 16.84 5.29
C ALA A 243 4.59 15.94 4.11
N LEU A 244 5.20 16.52 3.09
CA LEU A 244 5.72 15.78 1.93
C LEU A 244 6.80 14.76 2.33
N THR A 245 7.70 15.10 3.25
CA THR A 245 8.68 14.16 3.81
C THR A 245 8.01 12.98 4.50
N LEU A 246 7.00 13.23 5.34
CA LEU A 246 6.27 12.16 6.04
C LEU A 246 5.50 11.26 5.06
N LEU A 247 4.84 11.84 4.07
CA LEU A 247 4.08 11.10 3.05
C LEU A 247 5.01 10.27 2.17
N THR A 248 6.17 10.80 1.80
CA THR A 248 7.22 10.08 1.06
C THR A 248 7.77 8.90 1.87
N ALA A 249 7.99 9.07 3.18
CA ALA A 249 8.41 7.96 4.05
C ALA A 249 7.37 6.83 4.12
N LEU A 250 6.08 7.16 3.97
CA LEU A 250 4.98 6.21 3.84
C LEU A 250 4.82 5.68 2.40
N GLY A 251 5.60 6.17 1.44
CA GLY A 251 5.57 5.84 0.01
C GLY A 251 4.36 6.41 -0.74
N ILE A 252 3.77 7.49 -0.24
CA ILE A 252 2.75 8.27 -0.93
C ILE A 252 3.45 9.45 -1.59
N GLU A 253 3.70 9.34 -2.88
CA GLU A 253 4.28 10.41 -3.69
C GLU A 253 3.19 11.40 -4.12
N ILE A 254 3.46 12.69 -3.95
CA ILE A 254 2.55 13.80 -4.25
C ILE A 254 3.23 14.69 -5.28
N GLY A 255 2.49 15.09 -6.31
CA GLY A 255 3.05 15.88 -7.43
C GLY A 255 3.81 15.06 -8.47
N ALA A 256 3.83 13.72 -8.37
CA ALA A 256 4.52 12.85 -9.33
C ALA A 256 3.86 12.82 -10.73
N GLU A 257 2.55 13.09 -10.83
CA GLU A 257 1.84 13.10 -12.13
C GLU A 257 2.30 14.24 -13.06
N GLU A 258 2.80 15.36 -12.51
CA GLU A 258 3.38 16.46 -13.30
C GLU A 258 4.66 16.04 -14.03
N SER A 259 5.38 15.03 -13.52
CA SER A 259 6.62 14.51 -14.11
C SER A 259 6.40 13.49 -15.23
N ILE A 260 5.25 12.81 -15.28
CA ILE A 260 5.02 11.65 -16.17
C ILE A 260 4.28 12.06 -17.45
N LEU A 261 3.52 13.16 -17.43
CA LEU A 261 2.74 13.66 -18.56
C LEU A 261 3.56 14.50 -19.56
N GLY A 262 4.80 14.08 -19.84
CA GLY A 262 5.74 14.73 -20.76
C GLY A 262 5.40 14.67 -22.26
N GLU A 263 4.14 14.37 -22.63
CA GLU A 263 3.67 14.38 -24.03
C GLU A 263 2.59 15.44 -24.31
N GLY A 264 2.20 16.25 -23.31
CA GLY A 264 1.26 17.36 -23.49
C GLY A 264 1.93 18.68 -23.90
N PRO A 265 1.14 19.72 -24.25
CA PRO A 265 1.66 21.07 -24.42
C PRO A 265 2.41 21.52 -23.17
N ASP A 266 3.53 22.23 -23.36
CA ASP A 266 4.28 22.83 -22.26
C ASP A 266 3.45 23.91 -21.54
N ASN A 267 3.94 24.39 -20.39
CA ASN A 267 3.17 25.33 -19.57
C ASN A 267 2.94 26.67 -20.30
N GLU A 268 3.89 27.12 -21.13
CA GLU A 268 3.73 28.36 -21.92
C GLU A 268 2.60 28.23 -22.96
N GLU A 269 2.51 27.06 -23.60
CA GLU A 269 1.44 26.75 -24.55
C GLU A 269 0.07 26.65 -23.87
N ILE A 270 0.00 26.07 -22.67
CA ILE A 270 -1.24 26.00 -21.89
C ILE A 270 -1.69 27.38 -21.45
N GLU A 271 -0.78 28.20 -20.93
CA GLU A 271 -1.07 29.58 -20.53
C GLU A 271 -1.59 30.39 -21.73
N ARG A 272 -0.95 30.25 -22.90
CA ARG A 272 -1.42 30.90 -24.13
C ARG A 272 -2.84 30.45 -24.51
N LEU A 273 -3.12 29.15 -24.47
CA LEU A 273 -4.46 28.63 -24.78
C LEU A 273 -5.50 29.12 -23.76
N ILE A 274 -5.14 29.26 -22.49
CA ILE A 274 -6.04 29.81 -21.46
C ILE A 274 -6.32 31.29 -21.70
N GLU A 275 -5.29 32.08 -22.07
CA GLU A 275 -5.46 33.48 -22.44
C GLU A 275 -6.36 33.63 -23.68
N GLU A 276 -6.14 32.82 -24.71
CA GLU A 276 -6.97 32.77 -25.92
C GLU A 276 -8.42 32.41 -25.58
N ARG A 277 -8.63 31.45 -24.67
CA ARG A 277 -9.96 31.08 -24.16
C ARG A 277 -10.61 32.24 -23.39
N GLN A 278 -9.88 32.94 -22.53
CA GLN A 278 -10.41 34.09 -21.79
C GLN A 278 -10.81 35.22 -22.73
N LYS A 279 -10.00 35.48 -23.75
CA LYS A 279 -10.31 36.46 -24.79
C LYS A 279 -11.55 36.06 -25.60
N ALA A 280 -11.66 34.79 -26.00
CA ALA A 280 -12.85 34.29 -26.68
C ALA A 280 -14.13 34.47 -25.82
N ARG A 281 -14.04 34.24 -24.50
CA ARG A 281 -15.15 34.48 -23.57
C ARG A 281 -15.49 35.96 -23.41
N SER A 282 -14.48 36.85 -23.29
CA SER A 282 -14.72 38.30 -23.21
C SER A 282 -15.38 38.84 -24.48
N ASP A 283 -15.00 38.29 -25.63
CA ASP A 283 -15.53 38.65 -26.94
C ASP A 283 -16.89 37.95 -27.23
N ARG A 284 -17.44 37.19 -26.26
CA ARG A 284 -18.68 36.40 -26.37
C ARG A 284 -18.66 35.36 -27.50
N ASN A 285 -17.49 34.91 -27.90
CA ASN A 285 -17.29 33.80 -28.83
C ASN A 285 -17.19 32.48 -28.06
N PHE A 286 -18.34 31.96 -27.63
CA PHE A 286 -18.42 30.75 -26.80
C PHE A 286 -17.98 29.49 -27.54
N ASP A 287 -18.23 29.40 -28.86
CA ASP A 287 -17.81 28.27 -29.68
C ASP A 287 -16.28 28.12 -29.68
N ALA A 288 -15.53 29.22 -29.83
CA ALA A 288 -14.08 29.21 -29.76
C ALA A 288 -13.57 28.88 -28.34
N ALA A 289 -14.24 29.38 -27.30
CA ALA A 289 -13.87 29.09 -25.92
C ALA A 289 -14.08 27.60 -25.56
N ASP A 290 -15.14 26.97 -26.08
CA ASP A 290 -15.40 25.54 -25.91
C ASP A 290 -14.41 24.69 -26.71
N GLN A 291 -14.07 25.06 -27.94
CA GLN A 291 -13.03 24.37 -28.72
C GLN A 291 -11.68 24.33 -28.00
N ILE A 292 -11.26 25.45 -27.41
CA ILE A 292 -10.00 25.52 -26.65
C ILE A 292 -10.09 24.70 -25.36
N ARG A 293 -11.24 24.70 -24.67
CA ARG A 293 -11.44 23.84 -23.49
C ARG A 293 -11.32 22.36 -23.87
N ASP A 294 -11.93 21.95 -24.97
CA ASP A 294 -11.92 20.57 -25.41
C ASP A 294 -10.51 20.15 -25.90
N GLN A 295 -9.74 21.06 -26.51
CA GLN A 295 -8.33 20.87 -26.85
C GLN A 295 -7.46 20.66 -25.60
N LEU A 296 -7.64 21.52 -24.59
CA LEU A 296 -6.97 21.41 -23.30
C LEU A 296 -7.32 20.07 -22.63
N ALA A 297 -8.60 19.71 -22.56
CA ALA A 297 -9.05 18.43 -22.01
C ALA A 297 -8.49 17.21 -22.76
N ALA A 298 -8.40 17.27 -24.10
CA ALA A 298 -7.80 16.21 -24.92
C ALA A 298 -6.30 16.04 -24.67
N SER A 299 -5.63 17.09 -24.19
CA SER A 299 -4.23 17.08 -23.76
C SER A 299 -4.08 16.77 -22.25
N GLY A 300 -5.15 16.29 -21.62
CA GLY A 300 -5.17 15.99 -20.19
C GLY A 300 -5.06 17.25 -19.33
N ILE A 301 -5.62 18.38 -19.75
CA ILE A 301 -5.67 19.60 -18.95
C ILE A 301 -7.12 19.89 -18.53
N VAL A 302 -7.35 19.92 -17.23
CA VAL A 302 -8.61 20.33 -16.62
C VAL A 302 -8.55 21.82 -16.32
N VAL A 303 -9.56 22.56 -16.76
CA VAL A 303 -9.68 24.01 -16.55
C VAL A 303 -10.88 24.28 -15.65
N GLU A 304 -10.64 24.96 -14.53
CA GLU A 304 -11.64 25.37 -13.54
C GLU A 304 -11.77 26.89 -13.52
N ASP A 305 -12.97 27.40 -13.79
CA ASP A 305 -13.27 28.83 -13.65
C ASP A 305 -13.71 29.11 -12.21
N THR A 306 -12.91 29.89 -11.47
CA THR A 306 -13.21 30.30 -10.08
C THR A 306 -13.53 31.79 -10.00
N ALA A 307 -13.99 32.27 -8.83
CA ALA A 307 -14.25 33.69 -8.60
C ALA A 307 -12.96 34.55 -8.64
N ASP A 308 -11.81 33.94 -8.33
CA ASP A 308 -10.50 34.61 -8.25
C ASP A 308 -9.69 34.49 -9.55
N GLY A 309 -10.22 33.77 -10.56
CA GLY A 309 -9.56 33.57 -11.84
C GLY A 309 -9.72 32.14 -12.37
N VAL A 310 -9.07 31.88 -13.49
CA VAL A 310 -9.03 30.54 -14.09
C VAL A 310 -7.84 29.77 -13.55
N ILE A 311 -8.13 28.59 -13.01
CA ILE A 311 -7.13 27.64 -12.51
C ILE A 311 -7.11 26.48 -13.50
N TRP A 312 -5.94 25.92 -13.78
CA TRP A 312 -5.82 24.73 -14.59
C TRP A 312 -4.90 23.73 -13.92
N HIS A 313 -5.08 22.44 -14.25
CA HIS A 313 -4.21 21.37 -13.81
C HIS A 313 -4.16 20.26 -14.85
N ARG A 314 -3.09 19.46 -14.82
CA ARG A 314 -3.01 18.23 -15.60
C ARG A 314 -3.87 17.15 -14.92
N ALA A 315 -4.62 16.40 -15.72
CA ALA A 315 -5.56 15.33 -15.34
C ALA A 315 -4.83 14.04 -14.96
#